data_AF-A0A3D4QPV0-F1
#
_entry.id   AF-A0A3D4QPV0-F1
#
_cell.length_a   1.000
_cell.length_b   1.000
_cell.length_c   1.000
_cell.angle_alpha   90.00
_cell.angle_beta   90.00
_cell.angle_gamma   90.00
#
_symmetry.space_group_name_H-M   'P 1'
#
loop_
_entity.id
_entity.type
_entity.pdbx_description
1 polymer ?
#
loop_
_entity_poly.entity_id
_entity_poly.type
_entity_poly.pdbx_seq_one_letter_code
_entity_poly.pdbx_strand_id
1 'polypeptide(L)'
;MMETRMLIVEDDYFLQDGLSQLLRDEKYCVDCAGTCHEAKVFMEKNDYHLIILDITLPDGNGLDLCAAWRNAGKNTGKSFNISGNAFLRCDSDWLGEAFLNVLKNSCEHTQDDGKILVFIESSEASVTVTIEDNGGGIPKEQLRGLFHRFLRSYRAASKGGAGIGLAITKTIVEKHHGTIYAENTAEG
;
A
#
# COMPACT_ATOMS: atom_id res chain seq x y z
N MET A 1 -7.11 24.61 11.66
CA MET A 1 -7.91 23.82 10.69
C MET A 1 -6.97 23.46 9.56
N MET A 2 -6.89 22.19 9.14
CA MET A 2 -6.03 21.81 8.03
C MET A 2 -6.61 22.36 6.72
N GLU A 3 -5.77 23.02 5.92
CA GLU A 3 -6.17 23.57 4.63
C GLU A 3 -6.33 22.40 3.64
N THR A 4 -7.57 22.14 3.21
CA THR A 4 -7.86 21.01 2.31
C THR A 4 -7.51 21.40 0.88
N ARG A 5 -6.46 20.80 0.36
CA ARG A 5 -5.96 21.00 -1.02
C ARG A 5 -6.48 19.91 -1.97
N MET A 6 -6.96 20.33 -3.14
CA MET A 6 -7.55 19.49 -4.20
C MET A 6 -6.86 19.75 -5.54
N LEU A 7 -6.83 18.74 -6.40
CA LEU A 7 -6.34 18.84 -7.78
C LEU A 7 -7.46 18.49 -8.75
N ILE A 8 -7.73 19.35 -9.73
CA ILE A 8 -8.61 19.06 -10.86
C ILE A 8 -7.73 18.76 -12.07
N VAL A 9 -7.93 17.58 -12.68
CA VAL A 9 -7.28 17.16 -13.92
C VAL A 9 -8.36 17.00 -15.00
N GLU A 10 -8.49 18.02 -15.83
CA GLU A 10 -9.61 18.23 -16.77
C GLU A 10 -9.12 19.08 -17.94
N ASP A 11 -9.26 18.62 -19.18
CA ASP A 11 -8.78 19.35 -20.37
C ASP A 11 -9.83 20.31 -20.94
N ASP A 12 -11.10 20.18 -20.57
CA ASP A 12 -12.11 21.21 -20.80
C ASP A 12 -11.90 22.40 -19.83
N TYR A 13 -11.26 23.45 -20.34
CA TYR A 13 -11.00 24.67 -19.56
C TYR A 13 -12.24 25.34 -18.99
N PHE A 14 -13.41 25.24 -19.65
CA PHE A 14 -14.63 25.85 -19.15
C PHE A 14 -15.18 25.07 -17.96
N LEU A 15 -15.19 23.74 -18.05
CA LEU A 15 -15.59 22.87 -16.94
C LEU A 15 -14.61 23.00 -15.76
N GLN A 16 -13.30 22.97 -16.05
CA GLN A 16 -12.24 23.14 -15.07
C GLN A 16 -12.37 24.47 -14.31
N ASP A 17 -12.58 25.58 -15.01
CA ASP A 17 -12.75 26.91 -14.40
C ASP A 17 -13.97 26.94 -13.48
N GLY A 18 -15.13 26.48 -13.97
CA GLY A 18 -16.37 26.43 -13.21
C GLY A 18 -16.29 25.57 -11.94
N LEU A 19 -15.70 24.37 -12.03
CA LEU A 19 -15.45 23.51 -10.86
C LEU A 19 -14.46 24.15 -9.89
N SER A 20 -13.38 24.76 -10.41
CA SER A 20 -12.37 25.38 -9.57
C SER A 20 -12.94 26.57 -8.79
N GLN A 21 -13.81 27.36 -9.40
CA GLN A 21 -14.46 28.50 -8.76
C GLN A 21 -15.39 28.02 -7.63
N LEU A 22 -16.24 27.04 -7.91
CA LEU A 22 -17.17 26.48 -6.93
C LEU A 22 -16.44 25.93 -5.69
N LEU A 23 -15.35 25.20 -5.89
CA LEU A 23 -14.56 24.64 -4.80
C LEU A 23 -13.77 25.73 -4.03
N ARG A 24 -13.26 26.75 -4.71
CA ARG A 24 -12.60 27.88 -4.05
C ARG A 24 -13.57 28.73 -3.22
N ASP A 25 -14.81 28.89 -3.67
CA ASP A 25 -15.86 29.59 -2.92
C ASP A 25 -16.18 28.88 -1.59
N GLU A 26 -16.08 27.54 -1.57
CA GLU A 26 -16.15 26.69 -0.37
C GLU A 26 -14.84 26.70 0.46
N LYS A 27 -13.90 27.59 0.14
CA LYS A 27 -12.60 27.80 0.81
C LYS A 27 -11.62 26.63 0.68
N TYR A 28 -11.74 25.82 -0.36
CA TYR A 28 -10.73 24.82 -0.71
C TYR A 28 -9.57 25.43 -1.50
N CYS A 29 -8.37 24.91 -1.29
CA CYS A 29 -7.21 25.23 -2.12
C CYS A 29 -7.23 24.31 -3.35
N VAL A 30 -7.43 24.87 -4.54
CA VAL A 30 -7.55 24.10 -5.77
C VAL A 30 -6.37 24.38 -6.69
N ASP A 31 -5.72 23.33 -7.19
CA ASP A 31 -4.79 23.39 -8.32
C ASP A 31 -5.46 22.74 -9.54
N CYS A 32 -5.07 23.16 -10.74
CA CYS A 32 -5.68 22.72 -11.98
C CYS A 32 -4.61 22.26 -12.99
N ALA A 33 -4.88 21.15 -13.68
CA ALA A 33 -4.06 20.60 -14.74
C ALA A 33 -4.94 20.20 -15.94
N GLY A 34 -4.52 20.58 -17.15
CA GLY A 34 -5.20 20.19 -18.40
C GLY A 34 -4.64 18.92 -19.03
N THR A 35 -3.54 18.38 -18.50
CA THR A 35 -2.82 17.24 -19.08
C THR A 35 -2.30 16.29 -17.99
N CYS A 36 -2.03 15.04 -18.35
CA CYS A 36 -1.36 14.07 -17.49
C CYS A 36 0.03 14.58 -17.07
N HIS A 37 0.76 15.23 -17.97
CA HIS A 37 2.07 15.78 -17.69
C HIS A 37 2.02 16.88 -16.62
N GLU A 38 1.13 17.86 -16.77
CA GLU A 38 0.93 18.93 -15.78
C GLU A 38 0.49 18.35 -14.44
N ALA A 39 -0.43 17.39 -14.47
CA ALA A 39 -0.90 16.70 -13.28
C ALA A 39 0.26 16.04 -12.53
N LYS A 40 1.15 15.30 -13.21
CA LYS A 40 2.36 14.72 -12.59
C LYS A 40 3.24 15.77 -11.91
N VAL A 41 3.46 16.92 -12.56
CA VAL A 41 4.26 18.01 -11.99
C VAL A 41 3.63 18.57 -10.70
N PHE A 42 2.30 18.70 -10.65
CA PHE A 42 1.61 19.12 -9.42
C PHE A 42 1.69 18.06 -8.32
N MET A 43 1.52 16.80 -8.69
CA MET A 43 1.53 15.65 -7.78
C MET A 43 2.93 15.40 -7.17
N GLU A 44 4.01 15.72 -7.87
CA GLU A 44 5.38 15.66 -7.34
C GLU A 44 5.67 16.76 -6.31
N LYS A 45 4.97 17.89 -6.40
CA LYS A 45 5.24 19.08 -5.59
C LYS A 45 4.32 19.23 -4.38
N ASN A 46 3.14 18.62 -4.41
CA ASN A 46 2.10 18.82 -3.41
C ASN A 46 1.40 17.52 -3.05
N ASP A 47 0.97 17.43 -1.78
CA ASP A 47 0.02 16.41 -1.33
C ASP A 47 -1.42 16.91 -1.52
N TYR A 48 -2.27 16.05 -2.10
CA TYR A 48 -3.67 16.35 -2.35
C TYR A 48 -4.59 15.43 -1.54
N HIS A 49 -5.67 16.01 -1.01
CA HIS A 49 -6.68 15.28 -0.23
C HIS A 49 -7.74 14.64 -1.14
N LEU A 50 -8.04 15.27 -2.27
CA LEU A 50 -9.00 14.82 -3.27
C LEU A 50 -8.52 15.24 -4.65
N ILE A 51 -8.79 14.39 -5.64
CA ILE A 51 -8.42 14.61 -7.03
C ILE A 51 -9.63 14.29 -7.89
N ILE A 52 -10.02 15.26 -8.69
CA ILE A 52 -11.05 15.13 -9.71
C ILE A 52 -10.31 14.90 -11.02
N LEU A 53 -10.60 13.81 -11.71
CA LEU A 53 -9.78 13.31 -12.80
C LEU A 53 -10.67 12.87 -13.97
N ASP A 54 -10.50 13.51 -15.13
CA ASP A 54 -10.97 12.97 -16.40
C ASP A 54 -10.11 11.76 -16.80
N ILE A 55 -10.77 10.75 -17.37
CA ILE A 55 -10.15 9.55 -17.93
C ILE A 55 -9.51 9.86 -19.28
N THR A 56 -10.14 10.72 -20.09
CA THR A 56 -9.71 11.05 -21.45
C THR A 56 -8.95 12.37 -21.41
N LEU A 57 -7.62 12.31 -21.52
CA LEU A 57 -6.76 13.49 -21.49
C LEU A 57 -5.98 13.57 -22.82
N PRO A 58 -5.55 14.78 -23.24
CA PRO A 58 -4.94 14.99 -24.55
C PRO A 58 -3.57 14.30 -24.72
N ASP A 59 -2.88 13.99 -23.62
CA ASP A 59 -1.54 13.40 -23.60
C ASP A 59 -1.48 12.03 -22.92
N GLY A 60 -2.63 11.42 -22.59
CA GLY A 60 -2.67 10.10 -21.96
C GLY A 60 -4.02 9.71 -21.37
N ASN A 61 -4.03 8.63 -20.59
CA ASN A 61 -5.21 8.14 -19.88
C ASN A 61 -5.12 8.46 -18.39
N GLY A 62 -6.17 9.05 -17.81
CA GLY A 62 -6.24 9.36 -16.39
C GLY A 62 -6.10 8.13 -15.49
N LEU A 63 -6.61 6.96 -15.90
CA LEU A 63 -6.46 5.73 -15.12
C LEU A 63 -5.00 5.28 -15.00
N ASP A 64 -4.20 5.46 -16.06
CA ASP A 64 -2.77 5.15 -16.05
C ASP A 64 -2.02 6.11 -15.14
N LEU A 65 -2.39 7.39 -15.14
CA LEU A 65 -1.88 8.39 -14.20
C LEU A 65 -2.20 8.00 -12.75
N CYS A 66 -3.44 7.60 -12.50
CA CYS A 66 -3.92 7.19 -11.18
C CYS A 66 -3.21 5.90 -10.71
N ALA A 67 -2.97 4.95 -11.62
CA ALA A 67 -2.20 3.74 -11.36
C ALA A 67 -0.72 4.06 -11.08
N ALA A 68 -0.09 4.89 -11.91
CA ALA A 68 1.29 5.34 -11.73
C ALA A 68 1.50 6.00 -10.36
N TRP A 69 0.56 6.84 -9.91
CA TRP A 69 0.64 7.44 -8.59
C TRP A 69 0.43 6.43 -7.46
N ARG A 70 -0.59 5.57 -7.54
CA ARG A 70 -0.76 4.49 -6.55
C ARG A 70 0.51 3.63 -6.42
N ASN A 71 1.21 3.40 -7.53
CA ASN A 71 2.44 2.63 -7.59
C ASN A 71 3.69 3.41 -7.19
N ALA A 72 3.71 4.73 -7.36
CA ALA A 72 4.81 5.59 -6.90
C ALA A 72 4.96 5.57 -5.36
N GLY A 73 3.93 5.09 -4.66
CA GLY A 73 3.88 5.03 -3.20
C GLY A 73 3.78 6.44 -2.60
N LYS A 74 3.29 6.54 -1.37
CA LYS A 74 3.63 7.71 -0.56
C LYS A 74 5.08 7.54 -0.16
N ASN A 75 5.93 8.55 -0.34
CA ASN A 75 7.28 8.51 0.21
C ASN A 75 7.17 8.60 1.74
N THR A 76 6.96 7.44 2.37
CA THR A 76 6.74 7.33 3.81
C THR A 76 8.05 7.36 4.60
N GLY A 77 9.20 7.52 3.93
CA GLY A 77 10.53 7.40 4.52
C GLY A 77 10.87 6.01 5.09
N LYS A 78 9.94 5.04 4.99
CA LYS A 78 10.16 3.65 5.40
C LYS A 78 11.34 3.05 4.63
N SER A 79 12.19 2.32 5.35
CA SER A 79 13.30 1.58 4.75
C SER A 79 12.94 0.11 4.58
N PHE A 80 13.34 -0.45 3.44
CA PHE A 80 13.11 -1.85 3.08
C PHE A 80 14.45 -2.51 2.80
N ASN A 81 14.83 -3.53 3.57
CA ASN A 81 16.08 -4.25 3.37
C ASN A 81 15.81 -5.72 3.14
N ILE A 82 16.41 -6.27 2.08
CA ILE A 82 16.34 -7.70 1.76
C ILE A 82 17.74 -8.28 1.89
N SER A 83 17.86 -9.39 2.60
CA SER A 83 19.10 -10.15 2.74
C SER A 83 18.87 -11.60 2.32
N GLY A 84 19.77 -12.13 1.49
CA GLY A 84 19.73 -13.50 0.99
C GLY A 84 18.93 -13.68 -0.30
N ASN A 85 18.97 -14.89 -0.83
CA ASN A 85 18.20 -15.33 -1.99
C ASN A 85 18.06 -16.85 -1.96
N ALA A 86 17.05 -17.37 -2.66
CA ALA A 86 16.84 -18.80 -2.79
C ALA A 86 16.07 -19.11 -4.08
N PHE A 87 16.20 -20.34 -4.56
CA PHE A 87 15.37 -20.87 -5.64
C PHE A 87 14.39 -21.89 -5.07
N LEU A 88 13.11 -21.73 -5.39
CA LEU A 88 12.05 -22.63 -4.95
C LEU A 88 11.17 -23.00 -6.14
N ARG A 89 10.86 -24.30 -6.27
CA ARG A 89 9.83 -24.75 -7.21
C ARG A 89 8.46 -24.47 -6.60
N CYS A 90 7.73 -23.54 -7.18
CA CYS A 90 6.44 -23.07 -6.68
C CYS A 90 5.53 -22.61 -7.82
N ASP A 91 4.27 -22.33 -7.49
CA ASP A 91 3.42 -21.47 -8.30
C ASP A 91 3.77 -20.01 -7.97
N SER A 92 4.42 -19.33 -8.92
CA SER A 92 4.94 -17.98 -8.72
C SER A 92 3.85 -16.94 -8.46
N ASP A 93 2.67 -17.11 -9.08
CA ASP A 93 1.59 -16.15 -8.99
C ASP A 93 0.94 -16.23 -7.61
N TRP A 94 0.62 -17.45 -7.16
CA TRP A 94 0.05 -17.64 -5.82
C TRP A 94 1.04 -17.30 -4.72
N LEU A 95 2.30 -17.75 -4.83
CA LEU A 95 3.29 -17.43 -3.79
C LEU A 95 3.63 -15.94 -3.77
N GLY A 96 3.65 -15.28 -4.93
CA GLY A 96 3.75 -13.83 -5.04
C GLY A 96 2.63 -13.10 -4.30
N GLU A 97 1.37 -13.53 -4.48
CA GLU A 97 0.22 -13.00 -3.76
C GLU A 97 0.33 -13.22 -2.24
N ALA A 98 0.83 -14.37 -1.81
CA ALA A 98 1.07 -14.66 -0.40
C ALA A 98 2.09 -13.69 0.21
N PHE A 99 3.21 -13.43 -0.47
CA PHE A 99 4.22 -12.47 -0.03
C PHE A 99 3.70 -11.04 -0.04
N LEU A 100 3.02 -10.61 -1.10
CA LEU A 100 2.44 -9.27 -1.19
C LEU A 100 1.47 -8.99 -0.05
N ASN A 101 0.66 -9.99 0.34
CA ASN A 101 -0.26 -9.86 1.47
C ASN A 101 0.46 -9.64 2.81
N VAL A 102 1.57 -10.35 3.07
CA VAL A 102 2.34 -10.15 4.30
C VAL A 102 3.06 -8.80 4.27
N LEU A 103 3.75 -8.47 3.18
CA LEU A 103 4.48 -7.22 3.02
C LEU A 103 3.57 -5.99 3.12
N LYS A 104 2.38 -6.05 2.51
CA LYS A 104 1.39 -5.00 2.61
C LYS A 104 0.93 -4.81 4.06
N ASN A 105 0.68 -5.90 4.79
CA ASN A 105 0.33 -5.80 6.20
C ASN A 105 1.43 -5.13 7.02
N SER A 106 2.70 -5.50 6.81
CA SER A 106 3.84 -4.82 7.46
C SER A 106 3.85 -3.33 7.11
N CYS A 107 3.81 -2.96 5.83
CA CYS A 107 3.76 -1.55 5.40
C CYS A 107 2.61 -0.74 6.02
N GLU A 108 1.42 -1.35 6.18
CA GLU A 108 0.23 -0.67 6.72
C GLU A 108 0.29 -0.44 8.24
N HIS A 109 1.04 -1.29 8.95
CA HIS A 109 1.14 -1.31 10.41
C HIS A 109 2.45 -0.71 10.94
N THR A 110 3.44 -0.52 10.09
CA THR A 110 4.66 0.23 10.40
C THR A 110 4.41 1.75 10.26
N GLN A 111 4.88 2.55 11.22
CA GLN A 111 4.86 4.01 11.09
C GLN A 111 5.72 4.51 9.91
N ASP A 112 5.53 5.77 9.52
CA ASP A 112 6.47 6.46 8.63
C ASP A 112 7.89 6.46 9.24
N ASP A 113 8.91 6.42 8.37
CA ASP A 113 10.33 6.21 8.70
C ASP A 113 10.67 4.86 9.37
N GLY A 114 9.70 3.94 9.49
CA GLY A 114 9.92 2.62 10.04
C GLY A 114 10.72 1.69 9.12
N LYS A 115 10.94 0.47 9.58
CA LYS A 115 11.83 -0.50 8.92
C LYS A 115 11.08 -1.79 8.66
N ILE A 116 11.27 -2.33 7.46
CA ILE A 116 10.85 -3.67 7.10
C ILE A 116 12.09 -4.42 6.62
N LEU A 117 12.34 -5.57 7.24
CA LEU A 117 13.48 -6.44 6.97
C LEU A 117 12.97 -7.77 6.43
N VAL A 118 13.56 -8.23 5.33
CA VAL A 118 13.27 -9.53 4.73
C VAL A 118 14.54 -10.36 4.72
N PHE A 119 14.52 -11.49 5.42
CA PHE A 119 15.62 -12.44 5.44
C PHE A 119 15.21 -13.70 4.70
N ILE A 120 16.06 -14.14 3.77
CA ILE A 120 15.84 -15.33 2.96
C ILE A 120 17.00 -16.28 3.20
N GLU A 121 16.71 -17.44 3.78
CA GLU A 121 17.68 -18.48 4.06
C GLU A 121 17.28 -19.76 3.34
N SER A 122 18.21 -20.36 2.60
CA SER A 122 18.01 -21.65 1.95
C SER A 122 18.80 -22.73 2.68
N SER A 123 18.16 -23.86 2.94
CA SER A 123 18.79 -25.11 3.34
C SER A 123 18.62 -26.17 2.25
N GLU A 124 19.17 -27.36 2.46
CA GLU A 124 18.95 -28.50 1.55
C GLU A 124 17.48 -28.95 1.51
N ALA A 125 16.71 -28.69 2.56
CA ALA A 125 15.34 -29.21 2.72
C ALA A 125 14.24 -28.15 2.52
N SER A 126 14.53 -26.88 2.80
CA SER A 126 13.53 -25.81 2.76
C SER A 126 14.13 -24.43 2.55
N VAL A 127 13.28 -23.50 2.12
CA VAL A 127 13.55 -22.05 2.11
C VAL A 127 12.76 -21.42 3.24
N THR A 128 13.42 -20.63 4.08
CA THR A 128 12.80 -19.84 5.14
C THR A 128 12.82 -18.38 4.71
N VAL A 129 11.66 -17.74 4.74
CA VAL A 129 11.52 -16.29 4.50
C VAL A 129 10.95 -15.67 5.76
N THR A 130 11.73 -14.78 6.37
CA THR A 130 11.33 -14.02 7.56
C THR A 130 11.06 -12.59 7.13
N ILE A 131 9.86 -12.09 7.43
CA ILE A 131 9.48 -10.69 7.23
C ILE A 131 9.29 -10.08 8.62
N GLU A 132 10.12 -9.10 8.96
CA GLU A 132 10.12 -8.41 10.24
C GLU A 132 9.82 -6.93 10.02
N ASP A 133 8.97 -6.35 10.87
CA ASP A 133 8.71 -4.93 10.89
C ASP A 133 8.72 -4.39 12.32
N ASN A 134 8.92 -3.07 12.46
CA ASN A 134 8.96 -2.39 13.76
C ASN A 134 7.69 -1.57 14.05
N GLY A 135 6.52 -2.07 13.61
CA GLY A 135 5.20 -1.43 13.77
C GLY A 135 4.58 -1.54 15.16
N GLY A 136 5.27 -2.09 16.16
CA GLY A 136 4.81 -2.17 17.55
C GLY A 136 3.92 -3.39 17.86
N GLY A 137 4.08 -4.45 17.07
CA GLY A 137 3.65 -5.81 17.35
C GLY A 137 2.15 -6.08 17.35
N ILE A 138 1.81 -7.34 17.62
CA ILE A 138 0.44 -7.86 17.68
C ILE A 138 0.13 -8.32 19.11
N PRO A 139 -1.03 -7.95 19.70
CA PRO A 139 -1.44 -8.48 21.00
C PRO A 139 -1.42 -10.02 21.05
N LYS A 140 -0.94 -10.61 22.15
CA LYS A 140 -0.74 -12.07 22.28
C LYS A 140 -2.02 -12.87 22.04
N GLU A 141 -3.17 -12.31 22.41
CA GLU A 141 -4.48 -12.93 22.23
C GLU A 141 -4.86 -13.02 20.75
N GLN A 142 -4.34 -12.12 19.91
CA GLN A 142 -4.61 -12.05 18.48
C GLN A 142 -3.64 -12.89 17.65
N LEU A 143 -2.40 -13.09 18.13
CA LEU A 143 -1.39 -13.91 17.43
C LEU A 143 -1.90 -15.32 17.10
N ARG A 144 -2.59 -15.98 18.04
CA ARG A 144 -3.12 -17.34 17.84
C ARG A 144 -4.14 -17.45 16.71
N GLY A 145 -4.89 -16.37 16.46
CA GLY A 145 -5.94 -16.32 15.44
C GLY A 145 -5.55 -15.52 14.21
N LEU A 146 -4.31 -15.05 14.10
CA LEU A 146 -3.90 -14.08 13.07
C LEU A 146 -4.21 -14.53 11.64
N PHE A 147 -4.11 -15.83 11.39
CA PHE A 147 -4.38 -16.45 10.10
C PHE A 147 -5.83 -16.97 9.96
N HIS A 148 -6.73 -16.63 10.89
CA HIS A 148 -8.16 -16.92 10.76
C HIS A 148 -8.86 -15.85 9.93
N ARG A 149 -9.85 -16.27 9.14
CA ARG A 149 -10.64 -15.36 8.31
C ARG A 149 -11.40 -14.36 9.17
N PHE A 150 -11.50 -13.12 8.69
CA PHE A 150 -12.25 -12.01 9.30
C PHE A 150 -11.69 -11.50 10.64
N LEU A 151 -10.56 -12.03 11.11
CA LEU A 151 -9.92 -11.51 12.30
C LEU A 151 -9.11 -10.25 11.94
N ARG A 152 -9.36 -9.16 12.67
CA ARG A 152 -8.62 -7.89 12.52
C ARG A 152 -7.96 -7.51 13.83
N SER A 153 -6.78 -6.90 13.76
CA SER A 153 -6.20 -6.24 14.93
C SER A 153 -7.11 -5.08 15.36
N TYR A 154 -7.30 -4.91 16.68
CA TYR A 154 -8.15 -3.84 17.22
C TYR A 154 -7.63 -2.44 16.82
N ARG A 155 -6.32 -2.32 16.55
CA ARG A 155 -5.68 -1.08 16.07
C ARG A 155 -5.92 -0.79 14.59
N ALA A 156 -6.32 -1.80 13.81
CA ALA A 156 -6.48 -1.71 12.35
C ALA A 156 -7.94 -1.48 11.90
N ALA A 157 -8.89 -1.40 12.85
CA ALA A 157 -10.33 -1.33 12.55
C ALA A 157 -10.72 -0.16 11.62
N SER A 158 -9.96 0.93 11.65
CA SER A 158 -10.21 2.17 10.89
C SER A 158 -9.63 2.21 9.47
N LYS A 159 -8.72 1.30 9.06
CA LYS A 159 -7.98 1.41 7.78
C LYS A 159 -8.53 0.60 6.58
N GLY A 160 -9.72 0.01 6.68
CA GLY A 160 -10.30 -0.80 5.59
C GLY A 160 -9.63 -2.17 5.41
N GLY A 161 -10.29 -3.07 4.68
CA GLY A 161 -9.81 -4.45 4.42
C GLY A 161 -10.67 -5.54 5.08
N ALA A 162 -10.95 -6.63 4.35
CA ALA A 162 -11.88 -7.69 4.78
C ALA A 162 -11.32 -8.68 5.82
N GLY A 163 -10.03 -8.60 6.17
CA GLY A 163 -9.38 -9.54 7.10
C GLY A 163 -9.21 -10.95 6.52
N ILE A 164 -9.04 -11.06 5.20
CA ILE A 164 -8.97 -12.35 4.48
C ILE A 164 -7.53 -12.65 4.01
N GLY A 165 -6.69 -11.62 3.81
CA GLY A 165 -5.35 -11.75 3.22
C GLY A 165 -4.47 -12.80 3.90
N LEU A 166 -4.24 -12.71 5.21
CA LEU A 166 -3.39 -13.67 5.92
C LEU A 166 -3.96 -15.09 5.93
N ALA A 167 -5.29 -15.25 5.96
CA ALA A 167 -5.91 -16.57 5.86
C ALA A 167 -5.68 -17.21 4.47
N ILE A 168 -5.70 -16.40 3.41
CA ILE A 168 -5.33 -16.83 2.06
C ILE A 168 -3.83 -17.17 2.01
N THR A 169 -2.96 -16.29 2.52
CA THR A 169 -1.51 -16.54 2.62
C THR A 169 -1.22 -17.90 3.27
N LYS A 170 -1.85 -18.20 4.42
CA LYS A 170 -1.70 -19.49 5.09
C LYS A 170 -2.12 -20.65 4.20
N THR A 171 -3.26 -20.54 3.53
CA THR A 171 -3.74 -21.59 2.61
C THR A 171 -2.75 -21.81 1.47
N ILE A 172 -2.19 -20.74 0.88
CA ILE A 172 -1.22 -20.83 -0.21
C ILE A 172 0.05 -21.52 0.26
N VAL A 173 0.60 -21.12 1.40
CA VAL A 173 1.83 -21.70 1.97
C VAL A 173 1.63 -23.18 2.29
N GLU A 174 0.52 -23.55 2.92
CA GLU A 174 0.19 -24.95 3.24
C GLU A 174 -0.01 -25.79 1.96
N LYS A 175 -0.60 -25.23 0.90
CA LYS A 175 -0.73 -25.89 -0.41
C LYS A 175 0.60 -26.08 -1.12
N HIS A 176 1.62 -25.29 -0.76
CA HIS A 176 3.02 -25.48 -1.16
C HIS A 176 3.80 -26.38 -0.19
N HIS A 177 3.12 -27.07 0.72
CA HIS A 177 3.72 -27.93 1.75
C HIS A 177 4.65 -27.19 2.73
N GLY A 178 4.50 -25.88 2.83
CA GLY A 178 5.21 -25.04 3.80
C GLY A 178 4.41 -24.82 5.07
N THR A 179 5.01 -24.04 5.98
CA THR A 179 4.38 -23.57 7.20
C THR A 179 4.54 -22.05 7.31
N ILE A 180 3.58 -21.40 7.97
CA ILE A 180 3.65 -19.97 8.30
C ILE A 180 3.23 -19.78 9.74
N TYR A 181 3.93 -18.90 10.44
CA TYR A 181 3.62 -18.46 11.79
C TYR A 181 4.00 -16.98 11.94
N ALA A 182 3.60 -16.38 13.06
CA ALA A 182 3.94 -15.02 13.40
C ALA A 182 4.31 -14.95 14.88
N GLU A 183 5.29 -14.11 15.20
CA GLU A 183 5.73 -13.81 16.56
C GLU A 183 6.10 -12.33 16.65
N ASN A 184 6.05 -11.78 17.87
CA ASN A 184 6.55 -10.44 18.13
C ASN A 184 8.04 -10.53 18.45
N THR A 185 8.81 -9.51 18.03
CA THR A 185 10.20 -9.38 18.43
C THR A 185 10.30 -8.75 19.83
N ALA A 186 11.52 -8.52 20.31
CA ALA A 186 11.74 -7.82 21.57
C ALA A 186 11.20 -6.36 21.53
N GLU A 187 11.11 -5.76 20.35
CA GLU A 187 10.64 -4.38 20.15
C GLU A 187 9.13 -4.27 19.90
N GLY A 188 8.44 -5.43 19.83
CA GLY A 188 7.03 -5.53 19.47
C GLY A 188 6.89 -6.01 18.04
#